data_AF-A0A7G1KGI3-F1
#
_entry.id   AF-A0A7G1KGI3-F1
#
_cell.length_a   1.000
_cell.length_b   1.000
_cell.length_c   1.000
_cell.angle_alpha   90.00
_cell.angle_beta   90.00
_cell.angle_gamma   90.00
#
_symmetry.space_group_name_H-M   'P 1'
#
loop_
_entity.id
_entity.type
_entity.pdbx_description
1 polymer ?
#
loop_
_entity_poly.entity_id
_entity_poly.type
_entity_poly.pdbx_seq_one_letter_code
_entity_poly.pdbx_strand_id
1 'polypeptide(L)'
;MDAAHGRPGGRSGRAEKCPQPGFFGAGATKTERIRPRTGAIRRLTAVLCGALVLGAAACSAPTDTDPLTTVTRPANATVGAMVALPGTLAADFKDVQPSLGGHAGIALMAVGSDRLTSMGDWTSGPAWSTMKVPLTLAVLRANGNTGTSQMSAAITESDNSAADGLWQSLGAPDKAAQAVEAVLREGGDTTTEVPATRRRAEYSAFGQAEWSLADQVRFASRLPCLPDADTVVGLMGKVVWGQQWGIGRLDNAQYKGGWGPDPSGSYLVRQFGLVTTPSGQMAIALAAQSNSGGFEDGTQILSKLGALVGKHLGELPAGQCPVTR
;
A
#
# COMPACT_ATOMS: atom_id res chain seq x y z
N MET A 1 45.48 30.81 -54.82
CA MET A 1 45.36 30.92 -53.34
C MET A 1 45.42 29.50 -52.82
N ASP A 2 46.54 29.19 -52.17
CA ASP A 2 47.19 27.88 -52.15
C ASP A 2 46.59 26.80 -51.25
N ALA A 3 47.00 25.57 -51.58
CA ALA A 3 46.65 24.31 -50.98
C ALA A 3 47.58 23.86 -49.83
N ALA A 4 47.02 22.98 -48.99
CA ALA A 4 47.59 21.76 -48.39
C ALA A 4 48.66 21.78 -47.25
N HIS A 5 48.34 20.90 -46.28
CA HIS A 5 49.19 20.00 -45.46
C HIS A 5 49.59 20.35 -44.01
N GLY A 6 49.26 19.41 -43.10
CA GLY A 6 49.96 19.19 -41.83
C GLY A 6 49.11 18.71 -40.63
N ARG A 7 49.03 17.39 -40.39
CA ARG A 7 48.85 16.74 -39.06
C ARG A 7 50.21 16.13 -38.65
N PRO A 8 50.53 15.71 -37.39
CA PRO A 8 49.62 15.21 -36.32
C PRO A 8 50.01 15.53 -34.85
N GLY A 9 49.17 15.10 -33.89
CA GLY A 9 49.45 14.97 -32.44
C GLY A 9 48.20 15.32 -31.61
N GLY A 10 47.73 14.62 -30.58
CA GLY A 10 48.10 13.39 -29.89
C GLY A 10 46.94 13.03 -28.93
N ARG A 11 46.90 11.76 -28.49
CA ARG A 11 45.94 11.09 -27.58
C ARG A 11 45.54 11.93 -26.35
N SER A 12 44.43 11.77 -25.65
CA SER A 12 43.70 10.55 -25.25
C SER A 12 42.34 10.96 -24.67
N GLY A 13 41.26 10.30 -25.08
CA GLY A 13 39.98 10.35 -24.38
C GLY A 13 40.08 9.67 -23.01
N ARG A 14 39.34 10.20 -22.03
CA ARG A 14 39.11 9.55 -20.74
C ARG A 14 37.62 9.22 -20.66
N ALA A 15 37.31 7.94 -20.86
CA ALA A 15 36.02 7.36 -20.51
C ALA A 15 36.00 7.17 -18.99
N GLU A 16 35.03 7.79 -18.32
CA GLU A 16 34.77 7.55 -16.91
C GLU A 16 34.01 6.22 -16.77
N LYS A 17 34.63 5.30 -16.03
CA LYS A 17 34.14 3.96 -15.72
C LYS A 17 33.11 4.02 -14.59
N CYS A 18 32.02 3.29 -14.75
CA CYS A 18 31.11 2.87 -13.67
C CYS A 18 31.87 2.14 -12.54
N PRO A 19 31.51 2.35 -11.26
CA PRO A 19 32.04 1.56 -10.16
C PRO A 19 31.39 0.16 -10.13
N GLN A 20 32.24 -0.86 -10.01
CA GLN A 20 31.88 -2.27 -9.82
C GLN A 20 31.50 -2.53 -8.34
N PRO A 21 30.56 -3.44 -8.06
CA PRO A 21 30.26 -3.86 -6.70
C PRO A 21 31.36 -4.77 -6.13
N GLY A 22 31.77 -4.49 -4.89
CA GLY A 22 32.83 -5.20 -4.18
C GLY A 22 32.48 -6.66 -3.87
N PHE A 23 33.48 -7.51 -4.06
CA PHE A 23 33.50 -8.93 -3.74
C PHE A 23 33.31 -9.19 -2.23
N PHE A 24 32.48 -10.20 -1.93
CA PHE A 24 32.35 -10.86 -0.64
C PHE A 24 33.69 -11.49 -0.22
N GLY A 25 34.26 -11.03 0.90
CA GLY A 25 35.34 -11.70 1.60
C GLY A 25 34.78 -12.66 2.66
N ALA A 26 35.01 -13.96 2.47
CA ALA A 26 34.74 -14.99 3.45
C ALA A 26 35.68 -14.84 4.66
N GLY A 27 35.12 -14.44 5.81
CA GLY A 27 35.80 -14.42 7.11
C GLY A 27 35.47 -15.69 7.91
N ALA A 28 36.52 -16.37 8.33
CA ALA A 28 36.53 -17.70 8.95
C ALA A 28 35.65 -17.84 10.21
N THR A 29 35.05 -19.02 10.30
CA THR A 29 34.33 -19.60 11.43
C THR A 29 35.21 -19.71 12.68
N LYS A 30 34.78 -19.10 13.79
CA LYS A 30 35.30 -19.42 15.13
C LYS A 30 34.30 -20.33 15.83
N THR A 31 34.64 -21.60 15.87
CA THR A 31 33.88 -22.69 16.49
C THR A 31 33.98 -22.59 18.01
N GLU A 32 33.00 -21.98 18.67
CA GLU A 32 32.87 -22.05 20.13
C GLU A 32 32.06 -23.28 20.52
N ARG A 33 32.78 -24.20 21.19
CA ARG A 33 32.35 -25.54 21.57
C ARG A 33 31.56 -25.46 22.88
N ILE A 34 30.23 -25.37 22.80
CA ILE A 34 29.36 -25.47 23.99
C ILE A 34 29.22 -26.95 24.38
N ARG A 35 29.72 -27.29 25.58
CA ARG A 35 29.57 -28.61 26.22
C ARG A 35 28.09 -28.89 26.53
N PRO A 36 27.57 -30.11 26.30
CA PRO A 36 26.26 -30.50 26.79
C PRO A 36 26.34 -30.81 28.29
N ARG A 37 25.55 -30.10 29.11
CA ARG A 37 25.26 -30.49 30.49
C ARG A 37 24.12 -31.50 30.47
N THR A 38 24.47 -32.75 30.75
CA THR A 38 23.55 -33.82 31.12
C THR A 38 22.85 -33.47 32.43
N GLY A 39 21.53 -33.37 32.40
CA GLY A 39 20.65 -33.13 33.54
C GLY A 39 19.52 -34.14 33.54
N ALA A 40 19.31 -34.78 34.68
CA ALA A 40 18.64 -36.06 34.85
C ALA A 40 17.12 -36.07 34.58
N ILE A 41 16.70 -37.24 34.13
CA ILE A 41 15.33 -37.76 34.07
C ILE A 41 14.67 -37.69 35.45
N ARG A 42 13.43 -37.17 35.50
CA ARG A 42 12.48 -37.54 36.57
C ARG A 42 11.11 -37.85 35.96
N ARG A 43 10.79 -39.14 35.97
CA ARG A 43 9.47 -39.70 35.74
C ARG A 43 8.59 -39.37 36.96
N LEU A 44 7.36 -38.92 36.73
CA LEU A 44 6.28 -39.12 37.70
C LEU A 44 5.08 -39.73 36.96
N THR A 45 4.89 -41.01 37.21
CA THR A 45 3.65 -41.76 37.07
C THR A 45 2.80 -41.52 38.32
N ALA A 46 1.52 -41.19 38.15
CA ALA A 46 0.46 -41.52 39.10
C ALA A 46 -0.80 -41.88 38.33
N VAL A 47 -1.45 -42.93 38.82
CA VAL A 47 -2.39 -43.84 38.17
C VAL A 47 -3.75 -43.73 38.86
N LEU A 48 -4.81 -43.75 38.03
CA LEU A 48 -6.20 -44.23 38.22
C LEU A 48 -6.99 -43.88 39.51
N CYS A 49 -8.27 -43.49 39.38
CA CYS A 49 -9.42 -44.41 39.20
C CYS A 49 -10.76 -43.64 39.27
N GLY A 50 -11.76 -44.08 38.50
CA GLY A 50 -13.17 -43.71 38.73
C GLY A 50 -14.09 -43.78 37.51
N ALA A 51 -14.47 -44.99 37.11
CA ALA A 51 -15.60 -45.32 36.22
C ALA A 51 -16.95 -44.88 36.87
N LEU A 52 -18.16 -44.88 36.30
CA LEU A 52 -18.89 -45.51 35.18
C LEU A 52 -20.20 -44.66 35.07
N VAL A 53 -20.95 -44.56 33.96
CA VAL A 53 -22.13 -45.40 33.65
C VAL A 53 -22.76 -44.87 32.34
N LEU A 54 -23.19 -45.80 31.47
CA LEU A 54 -23.94 -45.59 30.23
C LEU A 54 -25.39 -45.13 30.47
N GLY A 55 -25.93 -44.35 29.53
CA GLY A 55 -27.37 -44.14 29.38
C GLY A 55 -27.72 -43.77 27.94
N ALA A 56 -28.07 -44.76 27.14
CA ALA A 56 -28.76 -44.56 25.87
C ALA A 56 -30.26 -44.41 26.16
N ALA A 57 -30.87 -43.34 25.65
CA ALA A 57 -32.31 -43.22 25.53
C ALA A 57 -32.63 -42.48 24.23
N ALA A 58 -33.08 -43.24 23.25
CA ALA A 58 -33.82 -42.73 22.10
C ALA A 58 -35.23 -42.36 22.57
N CYS A 59 -35.71 -41.16 22.22
CA CYS A 59 -37.12 -40.83 22.16
C CYS A 59 -37.34 -39.79 21.06
N SER A 60 -38.34 -40.06 20.24
CA SER A 60 -38.74 -39.32 19.04
C SER A 60 -39.72 -38.17 19.35
N ALA A 61 -39.59 -37.07 18.59
CA ALA A 61 -40.61 -36.06 18.20
C ALA A 61 -41.24 -35.18 19.33
N PRO A 62 -41.78 -33.96 19.03
CA PRO A 62 -42.17 -33.41 17.73
C PRO A 62 -41.61 -32.02 17.37
N THR A 63 -41.70 -31.70 16.08
CA THR A 63 -41.57 -30.36 15.48
C THR A 63 -42.64 -29.42 16.01
N ASP A 64 -42.23 -28.35 16.71
CA ASP A 64 -43.03 -27.13 16.88
C ASP A 64 -42.46 -26.03 15.99
N THR A 65 -43.29 -25.61 15.04
CA THR A 65 -43.14 -24.46 14.16
C THR A 65 -43.31 -23.17 14.96
N ASP A 66 -42.21 -22.48 15.27
CA ASP A 66 -42.25 -21.07 15.64
C ASP A 66 -42.32 -20.18 14.39
N PRO A 67 -43.15 -19.13 14.37
CA PRO A 67 -43.27 -18.24 13.22
C PRO A 67 -42.00 -17.42 13.05
N LEU A 68 -41.49 -17.42 11.81
CA LEU A 68 -40.35 -16.63 11.35
C LEU A 68 -40.59 -15.15 11.70
N THR A 69 -39.85 -14.64 12.68
CA THR A 69 -39.73 -13.19 12.88
C THR A 69 -38.95 -12.65 11.69
N THR A 70 -39.66 -12.01 10.77
CA THR A 70 -39.08 -11.25 9.67
C THR A 70 -38.20 -10.16 10.26
N VAL A 71 -36.89 -10.41 10.35
CA VAL A 71 -35.91 -9.37 10.65
C VAL A 71 -35.94 -8.41 9.48
N THR A 72 -36.58 -7.26 9.68
CA THR A 72 -36.60 -6.15 8.74
C THR A 72 -35.14 -5.74 8.47
N ARG A 73 -34.66 -6.05 7.26
CA ARG A 73 -33.34 -5.66 6.77
C ARG A 73 -33.20 -4.13 6.94
N PRO A 74 -32.15 -3.60 7.58
CA PRO A 74 -31.89 -2.18 7.52
C PRO A 74 -31.65 -1.81 6.06
N ALA A 75 -32.58 -1.02 5.51
CA ALA A 75 -32.41 -0.39 4.22
C ALA A 75 -31.42 0.77 4.36
N ASN A 76 -30.59 0.93 3.32
CA ASN A 76 -29.69 2.05 3.03
C ASN A 76 -28.27 1.94 3.59
N ALA A 77 -27.48 1.04 2.98
CA ALA A 77 -26.15 1.46 2.56
C ALA A 77 -26.33 2.30 1.30
N THR A 78 -26.07 3.61 1.40
CA THR A 78 -25.85 4.47 0.23
C THR A 78 -24.59 3.97 -0.47
N VAL A 79 -24.76 3.00 -1.37
CA VAL A 79 -23.75 2.68 -2.38
C VAL A 79 -23.60 3.95 -3.20
N GLY A 80 -22.52 4.70 -2.97
CA GLY A 80 -22.15 5.82 -3.83
C GLY A 80 -22.23 5.37 -5.28
N ALA A 81 -22.77 6.23 -6.15
CA ALA A 81 -23.05 5.89 -7.54
C ALA A 81 -21.79 5.31 -8.21
N MET A 82 -21.75 3.98 -8.35
CA MET A 82 -20.77 3.29 -9.16
C MET A 82 -21.13 3.58 -10.61
N VAL A 83 -20.28 4.33 -11.30
CA VAL A 83 -20.43 4.55 -12.73
C VAL A 83 -19.78 3.37 -13.45
N ALA A 84 -20.42 2.89 -14.51
CA ALA A 84 -19.85 1.88 -15.38
C ALA A 84 -18.46 2.34 -15.85
N LEU A 85 -17.49 1.44 -15.81
CA LEU A 85 -16.14 1.63 -16.32
C LEU A 85 -16.19 2.22 -17.75
N PRO A 86 -15.17 3.00 -18.18
CA PRO A 86 -14.90 3.12 -19.61
C PRO A 86 -14.88 1.70 -20.20
N GLY A 87 -15.78 1.41 -21.15
CA GLY A 87 -16.08 0.03 -21.55
C GLY A 87 -14.85 -0.74 -22.05
N THR A 88 -13.85 0.00 -22.53
CA THR A 88 -12.57 -0.44 -23.08
C THR A 88 -11.54 -0.80 -22.00
N LEU A 89 -11.27 0.04 -20.99
CA LEU A 89 -10.42 -0.36 -19.86
C LEU A 89 -10.93 -1.62 -19.13
N ALA A 90 -12.24 -1.71 -18.90
CA ALA A 90 -12.83 -2.88 -18.24
C ALA A 90 -12.61 -4.18 -19.03
N ALA A 91 -12.77 -4.11 -20.35
CA ALA A 91 -12.56 -5.23 -21.25
C ALA A 91 -11.10 -5.67 -21.25
N ASP A 92 -10.17 -4.73 -21.42
CA ASP A 92 -8.73 -5.04 -21.41
C ASP A 92 -8.26 -5.55 -20.04
N PHE A 93 -8.85 -5.06 -18.94
CA PHE A 93 -8.57 -5.60 -17.61
C PHE A 93 -9.01 -7.06 -17.51
N LYS A 94 -10.21 -7.39 -17.98
CA LYS A 94 -10.71 -8.77 -17.99
C LYS A 94 -9.82 -9.69 -18.80
N ASP A 95 -9.26 -9.22 -19.91
CA ASP A 95 -8.36 -9.98 -20.76
C ASP A 95 -6.97 -10.18 -20.10
N VAL A 96 -6.45 -9.18 -19.38
CA VAL A 96 -5.14 -9.29 -18.73
C VAL A 96 -5.20 -10.04 -17.40
N GLN A 97 -6.33 -9.99 -16.67
CA GLN A 97 -6.45 -10.51 -15.30
C GLN A 97 -5.97 -11.97 -15.15
N PRO A 98 -6.32 -12.93 -16.04
CA PRO A 98 -5.85 -14.31 -15.95
C PRO A 98 -4.31 -14.45 -16.09
N SER A 99 -3.65 -13.48 -16.74
CA SER A 99 -2.21 -13.48 -17.01
C SER A 99 -1.37 -12.74 -15.95
N LEU A 100 -2.02 -12.16 -14.93
CA LEU A 100 -1.33 -11.44 -13.86
C LEU A 100 -0.50 -12.39 -12.99
N GLY A 101 -0.97 -13.62 -12.78
CA GLY A 101 -0.29 -14.58 -11.90
C GLY A 101 -0.48 -14.26 -10.42
N GLY A 102 -1.66 -13.77 -10.04
CA GLY A 102 -2.00 -13.37 -8.68
C GLY A 102 -3.37 -12.72 -8.61
N HIS A 103 -3.73 -12.25 -7.42
CA HIS A 103 -4.90 -11.42 -7.17
C HIS A 103 -4.53 -9.95 -7.28
N ALA A 104 -5.43 -9.14 -7.83
CA ALA A 104 -5.17 -7.72 -8.00
C ALA A 104 -6.44 -6.88 -8.05
N GLY A 105 -6.30 -5.59 -7.75
CA GLY A 105 -7.39 -4.62 -7.80
C GLY A 105 -6.94 -3.25 -8.26
N ILE A 106 -7.86 -2.54 -8.92
CA ILE A 106 -7.75 -1.14 -9.31
C ILE A 106 -8.97 -0.40 -8.78
N ALA A 107 -8.75 0.78 -8.20
CA ALA A 107 -9.79 1.75 -7.93
C ALA A 107 -9.40 3.12 -8.51
N LEU A 108 -10.36 3.79 -9.15
CA LEU A 108 -10.18 5.05 -9.87
C LEU A 108 -11.27 6.06 -9.45
N MET A 109 -10.90 7.32 -9.32
CA MET A 109 -11.81 8.45 -9.13
C MET A 109 -11.26 9.70 -9.80
N ALA A 110 -12.11 10.51 -10.43
CA ALA A 110 -11.71 11.88 -10.81
C ALA A 110 -11.42 12.70 -9.55
N VAL A 111 -10.41 13.57 -9.60
CA VAL A 111 -10.13 14.52 -8.51
C VAL A 111 -11.35 15.41 -8.26
N GLY A 112 -11.72 15.58 -6.98
CA GLY A 112 -12.91 16.34 -6.58
C GLY A 112 -14.25 15.62 -6.82
N SER A 113 -14.25 14.34 -7.24
CA SER A 113 -15.45 13.55 -7.48
C SER A 113 -15.68 12.47 -6.41
N ASP A 114 -16.94 12.06 -6.28
CA ASP A 114 -17.38 10.92 -5.45
C ASP A 114 -17.71 9.66 -6.26
N ARG A 115 -17.44 9.67 -7.57
CA ARG A 115 -17.72 8.54 -8.48
C ARG A 115 -16.57 7.55 -8.46
N LEU A 116 -16.81 6.41 -7.82
CA LEU A 116 -15.87 5.29 -7.76
C LEU A 116 -16.04 4.37 -8.96
N THR A 117 -14.90 4.04 -9.56
CA THR A 117 -14.77 2.96 -10.53
C THR A 117 -13.78 1.94 -9.97
N SER A 118 -14.12 0.65 -9.97
CA SER A 118 -13.22 -0.40 -9.47
C SER A 118 -13.31 -1.68 -10.30
N MET A 119 -12.21 -2.45 -10.29
CA MET A 119 -12.08 -3.73 -11.00
C MET A 119 -11.06 -4.63 -10.30
N GLY A 120 -11.18 -5.93 -10.53
CA GLY A 120 -10.32 -6.95 -9.91
C GLY A 120 -10.94 -7.64 -8.71
N ASP A 121 -10.20 -8.58 -8.15
CA ASP A 121 -10.62 -9.45 -7.06
C ASP A 121 -9.96 -9.12 -5.71
N TRP A 122 -9.03 -8.16 -5.69
CA TRP A 122 -8.43 -7.64 -4.45
C TRP A 122 -9.01 -6.27 -4.09
N THR A 123 -9.54 -6.10 -2.87
CA THR A 123 -10.27 -4.88 -2.50
C THR A 123 -9.75 -4.17 -1.24
N SER A 124 -9.00 -4.85 -0.37
CA SER A 124 -8.53 -4.29 0.90
C SER A 124 -7.25 -4.97 1.38
N GLY A 125 -6.56 -4.34 2.33
CA GLY A 125 -5.40 -4.90 3.00
C GLY A 125 -4.67 -3.83 3.83
N PRO A 126 -3.60 -4.21 4.55
CA PRO A 126 -2.81 -3.26 5.31
C PRO A 126 -2.29 -2.12 4.44
N ALA A 127 -2.32 -0.90 4.96
CA ALA A 127 -1.86 0.29 4.26
C ALA A 127 -0.35 0.25 3.95
N TRP A 128 0.44 -0.40 4.80
CA TRP A 128 1.89 -0.38 4.74
C TRP A 128 2.40 1.07 4.65
N SER A 129 3.41 1.31 3.80
CA SER A 129 3.99 2.64 3.64
C SER A 129 3.12 3.64 2.89
N THR A 130 1.94 3.27 2.37
CA THR A 130 1.04 4.28 1.77
C THR A 130 0.48 5.23 2.83
N MET A 131 0.33 4.78 4.08
CA MET A 131 -0.12 5.61 5.21
C MET A 131 0.88 6.72 5.59
N LYS A 132 2.11 6.70 5.04
CA LYS A 132 3.07 7.79 5.25
C LYS A 132 2.60 9.11 4.64
N VAL A 133 1.71 9.09 3.66
CA VAL A 133 1.13 10.31 3.06
C VAL A 133 0.25 11.06 4.06
N PRO A 134 -0.84 10.50 4.61
CA PRO A 134 -1.64 11.20 5.63
C PRO A 134 -0.84 11.47 6.91
N LEU A 135 0.10 10.61 7.30
CA LEU A 135 1.04 10.88 8.39
C LEU A 135 1.86 12.15 8.16
N THR A 136 2.44 12.30 6.97
CA THR A 136 3.26 13.47 6.63
C THR A 136 2.43 14.76 6.63
N LEU A 137 1.20 14.71 6.12
CA LEU A 137 0.27 15.84 6.15
C LEU A 137 -0.15 16.21 7.59
N ALA A 138 -0.38 15.22 8.46
CA ALA A 138 -0.66 15.47 9.87
C ALA A 138 0.50 16.20 10.56
N VAL A 139 1.75 15.81 10.28
CA VAL A 139 2.94 16.48 10.85
C VAL A 139 3.13 17.88 10.27
N LEU A 140 2.92 18.08 8.96
CA LEU A 140 2.96 19.41 8.36
C LEU A 140 2.01 20.37 9.08
N ARG A 141 0.79 19.94 9.38
CA ARG A 141 -0.17 20.79 10.11
C ARG A 141 0.25 21.06 11.55
N ALA A 142 0.83 20.07 12.21
CA ALA A 142 1.32 20.21 13.58
C ALA A 142 2.55 21.13 13.71
N ASN A 143 3.31 21.33 12.62
CA ASN A 143 4.58 22.07 12.64
C ASN A 143 4.55 23.41 11.90
N GLY A 144 3.36 23.93 11.59
CA GLY A 144 3.22 25.21 10.87
C GLY A 144 3.53 25.10 9.37
N ASN A 145 3.22 23.96 8.76
CA ASN A 145 3.40 23.63 7.34
C ASN A 145 4.85 23.80 6.86
N THR A 146 5.80 23.36 7.69
CA THR A 146 7.24 23.43 7.38
C THR A 146 7.76 22.06 6.94
N GLY A 147 8.23 21.96 5.70
CA GLY A 147 8.86 20.74 5.18
C GLY A 147 10.14 20.37 5.93
N THR A 148 10.38 19.07 6.12
CA THR A 148 11.59 18.55 6.79
C THR A 148 12.26 17.45 5.95
N SER A 149 13.53 17.16 6.22
CA SER A 149 14.23 16.05 5.57
C SER A 149 13.61 14.69 5.91
N GLN A 150 13.06 14.52 7.11
CA GLN A 150 12.32 13.31 7.49
C GLN A 150 11.07 13.11 6.63
N MET A 151 10.33 14.18 6.33
CA MET A 151 9.18 14.10 5.42
C MET A 151 9.61 13.70 4.01
N SER A 152 10.70 14.28 3.51
CA SER A 152 11.27 13.89 2.23
C SER A 152 11.60 12.39 2.22
N ALA A 153 12.45 11.93 3.13
CA ALA A 153 12.87 10.53 3.19
C ALA A 153 11.70 9.54 3.36
N ALA A 154 10.71 9.88 4.20
CA ALA A 154 9.53 9.05 4.43
C ALA A 154 8.68 8.89 3.14
N ILE A 155 8.56 9.93 2.32
CA ILE A 155 7.75 9.90 1.10
C ILE A 155 8.54 9.39 -0.11
N THR A 156 9.73 9.94 -0.38
CA THR A 156 10.51 9.69 -1.61
C THR A 156 11.24 8.35 -1.58
N GLU A 157 11.73 7.95 -0.40
CA GLU A 157 12.53 6.73 -0.21
C GLU A 157 11.78 5.66 0.57
N SER A 158 10.62 6.00 1.14
CA SER A 158 9.89 5.12 2.04
C SER A 158 10.70 4.76 3.31
N ASP A 159 11.57 5.65 3.79
CA ASP A 159 12.37 5.42 5.00
C ASP A 159 11.45 5.22 6.22
N ASN A 160 11.64 4.10 6.93
CA ASN A 160 10.81 3.73 8.09
C ASN A 160 11.25 4.45 9.37
N SER A 161 12.53 4.75 9.53
CA SER A 161 13.05 5.49 10.69
C SER A 161 12.57 6.94 10.66
N ALA A 162 12.59 7.56 9.48
CA ALA A 162 12.04 8.89 9.26
C ALA A 162 10.53 8.91 9.56
N ALA A 163 9.77 7.93 9.07
CA ALA A 163 8.34 7.84 9.34
C ALA A 163 8.03 7.57 10.82
N ASP A 164 8.83 6.75 11.51
CA ASP A 164 8.70 6.54 12.96
C ASP A 164 8.99 7.84 13.73
N GLY A 165 9.97 8.64 13.29
CA GLY A 165 10.24 9.97 13.85
C GLY A 165 9.09 10.95 13.64
N LEU A 166 8.49 10.96 12.44
CA LEU A 166 7.28 11.75 12.14
C LEU A 166 6.11 11.35 13.06
N TRP A 167 5.86 10.05 13.23
CA TRP A 167 4.84 9.53 14.12
C TRP A 167 5.05 9.98 15.58
N GLN A 168 6.27 9.85 16.09
CA GLN A 168 6.62 10.27 17.46
C GLN A 168 6.46 11.78 17.67
N SER A 169 6.69 12.59 16.64
CA SER A 169 6.55 14.05 16.71
C SER A 169 5.10 14.51 16.96
N LEU A 170 4.11 13.67 16.64
CA LEU A 170 2.69 13.94 16.91
C LEU A 170 2.30 13.72 18.38
N GLY A 171 3.20 13.13 19.18
CA GLY A 171 3.03 12.91 20.62
C GLY A 171 2.77 11.44 20.98
N ALA A 172 1.93 11.23 21.99
CA ALA A 172 1.54 9.89 22.43
C ALA A 172 0.86 9.10 21.27
N PRO A 173 1.01 7.76 21.20
CA PRO A 173 0.52 6.97 20.08
C PRO A 173 -0.96 7.18 19.72
N ASP A 174 -1.83 7.33 20.72
CA ASP A 174 -3.27 7.59 20.48
C ASP A 174 -3.50 8.95 19.81
N LYS A 175 -2.74 9.97 20.22
CA LYS A 175 -2.80 11.30 19.61
C LYS A 175 -2.26 11.28 18.17
N ALA A 176 -1.19 10.53 17.93
CA ALA A 176 -0.64 10.34 16.59
C ALA A 176 -1.64 9.63 15.67
N ALA A 177 -2.27 8.55 16.14
CA ALA A 177 -3.33 7.84 15.42
C ALA A 177 -4.49 8.78 15.06
N GLN A 178 -5.04 9.50 16.04
CA GLN A 178 -6.13 10.45 15.84
C GLN A 178 -5.77 11.56 14.84
N ALA A 179 -4.54 12.05 14.86
CA ALA A 179 -4.10 13.08 13.91
C ALA A 179 -4.05 12.56 12.47
N VAL A 180 -3.60 11.31 12.26
CA VAL A 180 -3.62 10.67 10.93
C VAL A 180 -5.05 10.36 10.49
N GLU A 181 -5.89 9.85 11.38
CA GLU A 181 -7.32 9.63 11.10
C GLU A 181 -8.03 10.92 10.72
N ALA A 182 -7.78 12.04 11.41
CA ALA A 182 -8.38 13.32 11.09
C ALA A 182 -8.07 13.76 9.65
N VAL A 183 -6.84 13.53 9.17
CA VAL A 183 -6.45 13.77 7.78
C VAL A 183 -7.22 12.86 6.82
N LEU A 184 -7.37 11.57 7.14
CA LEU A 184 -8.17 10.64 6.33
C LEU A 184 -9.64 11.09 6.23
N ARG A 185 -10.23 11.49 7.36
CA ARG A 185 -11.63 11.97 7.46
C ARG A 185 -11.86 13.21 6.61
N GLU A 186 -10.94 14.17 6.64
CA GLU A 186 -11.01 15.37 5.79
C GLU A 186 -10.89 15.01 4.30
N GLY A 187 -10.04 14.04 3.97
CA GLY A 187 -9.96 13.44 2.64
C GLY A 187 -11.14 12.53 2.28
N GLY A 188 -12.22 12.50 3.08
CA GLY A 188 -13.45 11.78 2.77
C GLY A 188 -13.43 10.28 3.07
N ASP A 189 -12.32 9.72 3.56
CA ASP A 189 -12.28 8.37 4.10
C ASP A 189 -12.92 8.39 5.49
N THR A 190 -14.13 7.82 5.63
CA THR A 190 -14.91 7.83 6.88
C THR A 190 -14.81 6.54 7.69
N THR A 191 -14.04 5.56 7.23
CA THR A 191 -14.10 4.17 7.70
C THR A 191 -12.77 3.66 8.23
N THR A 192 -11.64 4.07 7.63
CA THR A 192 -10.31 3.56 8.02
C THR A 192 -9.97 4.00 9.44
N GLU A 193 -9.58 3.05 10.29
CA GLU A 193 -9.04 3.29 11.62
C GLU A 193 -7.51 3.11 11.60
N VAL A 194 -6.79 4.03 12.24
CA VAL A 194 -5.33 4.00 12.38
C VAL A 194 -5.02 3.46 13.77
N PRO A 195 -4.41 2.26 13.88
CA PRO A 195 -4.13 1.70 15.19
C PRO A 195 -2.99 2.49 15.85
N ALA A 196 -3.14 2.80 17.14
CA ALA A 196 -2.11 3.42 17.96
C ALA A 196 -0.99 2.44 18.33
N THR A 197 -1.32 1.15 18.45
CA THR A 197 -0.39 0.09 18.86
C THR A 197 -0.05 -0.86 17.72
N ARG A 198 1.17 -1.39 17.72
CA ARG A 198 1.64 -2.38 16.75
C ARG A 198 1.01 -3.74 17.07
N ARG A 199 0.23 -4.31 16.15
CA ARG A 199 -0.24 -5.71 16.26
C ARG A 199 0.92 -6.68 16.01
N ARG A 200 1.77 -6.33 15.05
CA ARG A 200 3.04 -6.98 14.72
C ARG A 200 4.17 -6.00 15.04
N ALA A 201 5.00 -6.35 16.02
CA ALA A 201 6.00 -5.43 16.61
C ALA A 201 7.06 -4.97 15.62
N GLU A 202 7.32 -5.79 14.59
CA GLU A 202 8.28 -5.55 13.52
C GLU A 202 7.82 -4.55 12.45
N TYR A 203 6.54 -4.12 12.49
CA TYR A 203 5.98 -3.11 11.57
C TYR A 203 5.40 -1.91 12.33
N SER A 204 5.30 -0.77 11.64
CA SER A 204 4.69 0.44 12.22
C SER A 204 3.22 0.23 12.53
N ALA A 205 2.69 0.94 13.53
CA ALA A 205 1.27 0.84 13.88
C ALA A 205 0.40 1.36 12.72
N PHE A 206 0.66 2.59 12.27
CA PHE A 206 -0.06 3.21 11.14
C PHE A 206 -0.04 2.38 9.85
N GLY A 207 1.04 1.63 9.57
CA GLY A 207 1.13 0.78 8.38
C GLY A 207 0.23 -0.46 8.45
N GLN A 208 -0.24 -0.83 9.64
CA GLN A 208 -1.12 -1.97 9.87
C GLN A 208 -2.61 -1.58 9.88
N ALA A 209 -2.94 -0.32 9.59
CA ALA A 209 -4.31 0.11 9.33
C ALA A 209 -4.85 -0.65 8.12
N GLU A 210 -6.03 -1.25 8.27
CA GLU A 210 -6.72 -1.85 7.13
C GLU A 210 -7.32 -0.76 6.26
N TRP A 211 -6.92 -0.70 5.00
CA TRP A 211 -7.30 0.39 4.10
C TRP A 211 -7.79 -0.15 2.77
N SER A 212 -9.10 -0.04 2.54
CA SER A 212 -9.73 -0.49 1.30
C SER A 212 -9.23 0.33 0.10
N LEU A 213 -9.23 -0.25 -1.10
CA LEU A 213 -8.89 0.49 -2.31
C LEU A 213 -9.88 1.63 -2.58
N ALA A 214 -11.15 1.45 -2.23
CA ALA A 214 -12.20 2.44 -2.37
C ALA A 214 -11.95 3.69 -1.49
N ASP A 215 -11.58 3.47 -0.23
CA ASP A 215 -11.30 4.56 0.71
C ASP A 215 -9.94 5.20 0.41
N GLN A 216 -8.95 4.40 -0.03
CA GLN A 216 -7.65 4.90 -0.44
C GLN A 216 -7.72 5.80 -1.67
N VAL A 217 -8.49 5.42 -2.70
CA VAL A 217 -8.67 6.28 -3.88
C VAL A 217 -9.53 7.51 -3.58
N ARG A 218 -10.50 7.41 -2.66
CA ARG A 218 -11.28 8.56 -2.20
C ARG A 218 -10.42 9.59 -1.47
N PHE A 219 -9.54 9.13 -0.59
CA PHE A 219 -8.55 10.00 0.05
C PHE A 219 -7.65 10.65 -1.01
N ALA A 220 -7.11 9.89 -1.97
CA ALA A 220 -6.29 10.47 -3.04
C ALA A 220 -7.06 11.47 -3.92
N SER A 221 -8.34 11.23 -4.24
CA SER A 221 -9.12 12.14 -5.11
C SER A 221 -9.37 13.51 -4.48
N ARG A 222 -9.22 13.60 -3.15
CA ARG A 222 -9.39 14.84 -2.37
C ARG A 222 -8.06 15.41 -1.86
N LEU A 223 -7.01 14.61 -1.79
CA LEU A 223 -5.68 15.01 -1.31
C LEU A 223 -5.16 16.34 -1.88
N PRO A 224 -5.14 16.59 -3.21
CA PRO A 224 -4.62 17.85 -3.75
C PRO A 224 -5.52 19.06 -3.42
N CYS A 225 -6.72 18.82 -2.88
CA CYS A 225 -7.69 19.84 -2.51
C CYS A 225 -7.68 20.13 -1.00
N LEU A 226 -6.90 19.37 -0.23
CA LEU A 226 -6.76 19.60 1.21
C LEU A 226 -5.82 20.78 1.47
N PRO A 227 -6.09 21.59 2.51
CA PRO A 227 -5.14 22.60 2.95
C PRO A 227 -3.82 21.94 3.38
N ASP A 228 -2.71 22.63 3.08
CA ASP A 228 -1.33 22.23 3.38
C ASP A 228 -0.81 20.98 2.66
N ALA A 229 -1.53 20.46 1.65
CA ALA A 229 -1.17 19.23 0.96
C ALA A 229 -0.04 19.40 -0.09
N ASP A 230 0.23 20.61 -0.55
CA ASP A 230 1.19 20.88 -1.64
C ASP A 230 2.57 20.26 -1.40
N THR A 231 3.07 20.35 -0.16
CA THR A 231 4.38 19.80 0.20
C THR A 231 4.40 18.28 0.05
N VAL A 232 3.40 17.56 0.59
CA VAL A 232 3.38 16.09 0.52
C VAL A 232 3.10 15.60 -0.91
N VAL A 233 2.22 16.27 -1.64
CA VAL A 233 1.92 15.96 -3.05
C VAL A 233 3.16 16.21 -3.93
N GLY A 234 3.91 17.28 -3.68
CA GLY A 234 5.18 17.56 -4.35
C GLY A 234 6.26 16.51 -4.08
N LEU A 235 6.30 15.94 -2.87
CA LEU A 235 7.20 14.83 -2.53
C LEU A 235 6.79 13.51 -3.20
N MET A 236 5.49 13.26 -3.35
CA MET A 236 4.97 12.08 -4.06
C MET A 236 5.38 12.02 -5.54
N GLY A 237 5.73 13.16 -6.15
CA GLY A 237 6.31 13.23 -7.51
C GLY A 237 7.83 13.01 -7.57
N LYS A 238 8.50 12.75 -6.44
CA LYS A 238 9.97 12.66 -6.32
C LYS A 238 10.44 11.29 -5.82
N VAL A 239 9.63 10.25 -6.00
CA VAL A 239 9.95 8.88 -5.59
C VAL A 239 11.23 8.40 -6.30
N VAL A 240 12.16 7.81 -5.53
CA VAL A 240 13.46 7.37 -6.04
C VAL A 240 13.34 6.29 -7.10
N TRP A 241 14.31 6.25 -8.02
CA TRP A 241 14.35 5.33 -9.17
C TRP A 241 14.00 3.88 -8.84
N GLY A 242 14.57 3.33 -7.77
CA GLY A 242 14.35 1.92 -7.37
C GLY A 242 12.91 1.59 -6.97
N GLN A 243 12.03 2.58 -6.80
CA GLN A 243 10.61 2.40 -6.46
C GLN A 243 9.66 2.85 -7.59
N GLN A 244 10.19 3.16 -8.78
CA GLN A 244 9.43 3.57 -9.98
C GLN A 244 8.88 2.38 -10.77
N TRP A 245 8.04 1.59 -10.11
CA TRP A 245 7.24 0.51 -10.70
C TRP A 245 5.75 0.86 -10.63
N GLY A 246 4.88 0.11 -11.30
CA GLY A 246 3.43 0.38 -11.27
C GLY A 246 3.06 1.77 -11.77
N ILE A 247 2.35 2.54 -10.95
CA ILE A 247 1.98 3.95 -11.22
C ILE A 247 3.21 4.80 -11.52
N GLY A 248 4.36 4.49 -10.91
CA GLY A 248 5.61 5.24 -11.10
C GLY A 248 6.21 5.17 -12.50
N ARG A 249 5.65 4.34 -13.39
CA ARG A 249 6.03 4.29 -14.82
C ARG A 249 5.17 5.20 -15.70
N LEU A 250 4.16 5.85 -15.13
CA LEU A 250 3.33 6.83 -15.83
C LEU A 250 3.95 8.22 -15.75
N ASP A 251 3.81 8.99 -16.82
CA ASP A 251 4.35 10.34 -16.90
C ASP A 251 3.72 11.25 -15.84
N ASN A 252 4.57 12.02 -15.16
CA ASN A 252 4.17 13.02 -14.16
C ASN A 252 3.30 12.46 -13.01
N ALA A 253 3.40 11.17 -12.69
CA ALA A 253 2.63 10.57 -11.61
C ALA A 253 3.14 11.04 -10.22
N GLN A 254 2.21 11.29 -9.30
CA GLN A 254 2.48 11.59 -7.90
C GLN A 254 1.91 10.46 -7.06
N TYR A 255 2.74 9.62 -6.47
CA TYR A 255 2.27 8.39 -5.83
C TYR A 255 3.08 8.01 -4.59
N LYS A 256 2.53 7.07 -3.82
CA LYS A 256 3.25 6.38 -2.76
C LYS A 256 3.01 4.88 -2.84
N GLY A 257 4.10 4.11 -2.83
CA GLY A 257 4.05 2.66 -2.68
C GLY A 257 4.10 2.19 -1.24
N GLY A 258 3.56 1.00 -0.99
CA GLY A 258 3.65 0.27 0.26
C GLY A 258 3.62 -1.23 0.01
N TRP A 259 4.37 -1.97 0.82
CA TRP A 259 4.43 -3.43 0.71
C TRP A 259 4.76 -4.04 2.06
N GLY A 260 4.35 -5.29 2.25
CA GLY A 260 4.71 -6.08 3.42
C GLY A 260 4.10 -7.48 3.36
N PRO A 261 4.72 -8.46 4.04
CA PRO A 261 4.23 -9.82 4.05
C PRO A 261 3.05 -9.96 5.02
N ASP A 262 2.11 -10.83 4.69
CA ASP A 262 1.18 -11.40 5.65
C ASP A 262 1.91 -12.40 6.60
N PRO A 263 1.23 -13.01 7.60
CA PRO A 263 1.86 -13.99 8.49
C PRO A 263 2.40 -15.25 7.80
N SER A 264 1.92 -15.58 6.59
CA SER A 264 2.43 -16.69 5.77
C SER A 264 3.67 -16.31 4.96
N GLY A 265 4.03 -15.02 4.91
CA GLY A 265 5.15 -14.49 4.14
C GLY A 265 4.75 -13.91 2.79
N SER A 266 3.47 -13.98 2.40
CA SER A 266 3.01 -13.51 1.09
C SER A 266 2.88 -11.99 1.07
N TYR A 267 3.58 -11.34 0.15
CA TYR A 267 3.61 -9.89 0.05
C TYR A 267 2.34 -9.34 -0.58
N LEU A 268 1.67 -8.44 0.15
CA LEU A 268 0.83 -7.43 -0.45
C LEU A 268 1.74 -6.32 -0.97
N VAL A 269 1.58 -5.95 -2.23
CA VAL A 269 2.19 -4.76 -2.83
C VAL A 269 1.06 -3.83 -3.26
N ARG A 270 1.15 -2.55 -2.91
CA ARG A 270 0.13 -1.55 -3.24
C ARG A 270 0.72 -0.18 -3.54
N GLN A 271 0.00 0.60 -4.32
CA GLN A 271 0.31 2.00 -4.58
C GLN A 271 -0.99 2.80 -4.64
N PHE A 272 -0.89 4.09 -4.34
CA PHE A 272 -1.95 5.03 -4.65
C PHE A 272 -1.39 6.41 -4.95
N GLY A 273 -2.17 7.24 -5.62
CA GLY A 273 -1.72 8.58 -5.98
C GLY A 273 -2.57 9.25 -7.04
N LEU A 274 -1.96 10.21 -7.72
CA LEU A 274 -2.53 11.07 -8.74
C LEU A 274 -1.82 10.83 -10.07
N VAL A 275 -2.60 10.77 -11.14
CA VAL A 275 -2.13 10.63 -12.52
C VAL A 275 -2.76 11.72 -13.35
N THR A 276 -1.93 12.36 -14.18
CA THR A 276 -2.40 13.35 -15.15
C THR A 276 -2.99 12.65 -16.37
N THR A 277 -4.19 13.06 -16.74
CA THR A 277 -4.89 12.66 -17.97
C THR A 277 -4.97 13.86 -18.91
N PRO A 278 -5.29 13.67 -20.20
CA PRO A 278 -5.48 14.79 -21.13
C PRO A 278 -6.56 15.80 -20.70
N SER A 279 -7.53 15.39 -19.88
CA SER A 279 -8.69 16.18 -19.46
C SER A 279 -8.62 16.69 -18.01
N GLY A 280 -7.56 16.40 -17.26
CA GLY A 280 -7.39 16.80 -15.86
C GLY A 280 -6.65 15.75 -15.03
N GLN A 281 -6.91 15.72 -13.72
CA GLN A 281 -6.23 14.79 -12.81
C GLN A 281 -7.18 13.70 -12.32
N MET A 282 -6.63 12.48 -12.20
CA MET A 282 -7.31 11.29 -11.70
C MET A 282 -6.57 10.74 -10.49
N ALA A 283 -7.31 10.29 -9.49
CA ALA A 283 -6.79 9.47 -8.41
C ALA A 283 -6.88 7.98 -8.75
N ILE A 284 -5.87 7.23 -8.35
CA ILE A 284 -5.75 5.80 -8.58
C ILE A 284 -5.22 5.10 -7.31
N ALA A 285 -5.76 3.92 -7.02
CA ALA A 285 -5.21 2.98 -6.05
C ALA A 285 -5.12 1.59 -6.69
N LEU A 286 -3.98 0.93 -6.48
CA LEU A 286 -3.69 -0.40 -6.97
C LEU A 286 -3.21 -1.30 -5.82
N ALA A 287 -3.60 -2.57 -5.83
CA ALA A 287 -3.05 -3.58 -4.93
C ALA A 287 -2.91 -4.91 -5.65
N ALA A 288 -1.92 -5.70 -5.26
CA ALA A 288 -1.70 -7.04 -5.76
C ALA A 288 -1.03 -7.94 -4.72
N GLN A 289 -1.36 -9.23 -4.81
CA GLN A 289 -0.62 -10.31 -4.18
C GLN A 289 -0.37 -11.38 -5.27
N SER A 290 0.90 -11.68 -5.55
CA SER A 290 1.26 -12.70 -6.54
C SER A 290 1.03 -14.11 -5.99
N ASN A 291 0.81 -15.08 -6.88
CA ASN A 291 0.70 -16.50 -6.51
C ASN A 291 2.01 -17.05 -5.89
N SER A 292 3.15 -16.43 -6.18
CA SER A 292 4.44 -16.78 -5.57
C SER A 292 4.60 -16.22 -4.15
N GLY A 293 3.76 -15.24 -3.75
CA GLY A 293 3.91 -14.46 -2.53
C GLY A 293 5.10 -13.49 -2.55
N GLY A 294 5.89 -13.44 -3.62
CA GLY A 294 7.09 -12.62 -3.72
C GLY A 294 6.79 -11.14 -4.01
N PHE A 295 7.53 -10.25 -3.33
CA PHE A 295 7.47 -8.80 -3.57
C PHE A 295 7.68 -8.44 -5.04
N GLU A 296 8.70 -9.01 -5.67
CA GLU A 296 9.06 -8.69 -7.06
C GLU A 296 7.96 -9.06 -8.07
N ASP A 297 7.31 -10.21 -7.88
CA ASP A 297 6.20 -10.59 -8.75
C ASP A 297 4.97 -9.68 -8.52
N GLY A 298 4.76 -9.23 -7.28
CA GLY A 298 3.75 -8.22 -6.96
C GLY A 298 4.00 -6.86 -7.64
N THR A 299 5.24 -6.38 -7.69
CA THR A 299 5.58 -5.13 -8.41
C THR A 299 5.43 -5.28 -9.92
N GLN A 300 5.68 -6.48 -10.47
CA GLN A 300 5.42 -6.79 -11.88
C GLN A 300 3.92 -6.77 -12.19
N ILE A 301 3.07 -7.34 -11.34
CA ILE A 301 1.61 -7.24 -11.48
C ILE A 301 1.19 -5.76 -11.52
N LEU A 302 1.62 -4.95 -10.55
CA LEU A 302 1.30 -3.53 -10.52
C LEU A 302 1.82 -2.78 -11.74
N SER A 303 2.99 -3.15 -12.27
CA SER A 303 3.53 -2.58 -13.51
C SER A 303 2.71 -2.93 -14.75
N LYS A 304 2.17 -4.16 -14.84
CA LYS A 304 1.20 -4.53 -15.88
C LYS A 304 -0.08 -3.69 -15.78
N LEU A 305 -0.60 -3.50 -14.57
CA LEU A 305 -1.79 -2.67 -14.33
C LEU A 305 -1.54 -1.19 -14.63
N GLY A 306 -0.38 -0.65 -14.23
CA GLY A 306 0.02 0.71 -14.57
C GLY A 306 0.11 0.92 -16.08
N ALA A 307 0.74 0.00 -16.80
CA ALA A 307 0.79 0.05 -18.27
C ALA A 307 -0.59 -0.07 -18.93
N LEU A 308 -1.48 -0.91 -18.38
CA LEU A 308 -2.87 -1.01 -18.83
C LEU A 308 -3.59 0.34 -18.67
N VAL A 309 -3.56 0.93 -17.47
CA VAL A 309 -4.16 2.25 -17.20
C VAL A 309 -3.56 3.32 -18.12
N GLY A 310 -2.23 3.27 -18.36
CA GLY A 310 -1.53 4.18 -19.26
C GLY A 310 -2.09 4.21 -20.69
N LYS A 311 -2.54 3.07 -21.21
CA LYS A 311 -3.17 2.99 -22.56
C LYS A 311 -4.53 3.69 -22.63
N HIS A 312 -5.20 3.81 -21.48
CA HIS A 312 -6.57 4.29 -21.37
C HIS A 312 -6.67 5.71 -20.78
N LEU A 313 -5.55 6.42 -20.55
CA LEU A 313 -5.59 7.76 -19.92
C LEU A 313 -6.54 8.75 -20.62
N GLY A 314 -6.74 8.63 -21.93
CA GLY A 314 -7.64 9.50 -22.70
C GLY A 314 -9.14 9.27 -22.45
N GLU A 315 -9.54 8.14 -21.88
CA GLU A 315 -10.94 7.78 -21.61
C GLU A 315 -11.28 7.75 -20.11
N LEU A 316 -10.28 7.96 -19.25
CA LEU A 316 -10.44 7.88 -17.80
C LEU A 316 -11.08 9.14 -17.21
N PRO A 317 -11.77 9.01 -16.05
CA PRO A 317 -12.39 10.15 -15.39
C PRO A 317 -11.32 11.12 -14.90
N ALA A 318 -11.50 12.40 -15.21
CA ALA A 318 -10.61 13.46 -14.79
C ALA A 318 -11.38 14.58 -14.10
N GLY A 319 -10.73 15.23 -13.14
CA GLY A 319 -11.31 16.34 -12.41
C GLY A 319 -10.26 17.30 -11.90
N GLN A 320 -10.73 18.28 -11.14
CA GLN A 320 -9.93 19.34 -10.53
C GLN A 320 -10.55 19.65 -9.17
N CYS A 321 -9.77 20.28 -8.29
CA CYS A 321 -10.31 20.73 -7.03
C CYS A 321 -11.44 21.74 -7.25
N PRO A 322 -12.53 21.66 -6.47
CA PRO A 322 -13.59 22.66 -6.53
C PRO A 322 -12.98 24.04 -6.33
N VAL A 323 -13.37 25.01 -7.17
CA VAL A 323 -13.05 26.41 -6.91
C VAL A 323 -13.75 26.76 -5.60
N THR A 324 -12.99 27.05 -4.55
CA THR A 324 -13.52 27.57 -3.28
C THR A 324 -14.37 28.79 -3.59
N ARG A 325 -15.66 28.70 -3.30
CA ARG A 325 -16.62 29.80 -3.44
C ARG A 325 -16.62 30.66 -2.19
#